data_AF-A0A8C3CQT5-F1
#
_entry.id   AF-A0A8C3CQT5-F1
#
_cell.length_a   1.000
_cell.length_b   1.000
_cell.length_c   1.000
_cell.angle_alpha   90.00
_cell.angle_beta   90.00
_cell.angle_gamma   90.00
#
_symmetry.space_group_name_H-M   'P 1'
#
loop_
_entity.id
_entity.type
_entity.pdbx_description
1 polymer ?
#
loop_
_entity_poly.entity_id
_entity_poly.type
_entity_poly.pdbx_seq_one_letter_code
_entity_poly.pdbx_strand_id
1 'polypeptide(L)'
;MLRAPPPVTRWGGDTGQGTVTEHREGAVQGQGAPPVRGEPQIFPWWPSTRPVPPPKKNPGGVPRGSLAQGTRPQRIPAASAATDWGNWGCPREKGHFHATPSRAPPKLTPQLRGERGVGRGRAPPLQHRSLRTGQPRHRARQWQPDVDWAQQFAGAIMYPSTETEKWVPPPWDDRDPPAYKKVSSLTINFGPQHPAAHGVLRLVMELSGETVKKCDPHVGLLHRGTEKLIEYKTYLQALPYFDRLDYVSMMCNEQAYSLAVEKLLNIRPPLRAQWIRVLFAEITRLLNHIMAVTTHALDIGAMTPFFWMFEEREKMFEFYERVSGARMHAAYIRPGGVHQDLPLGLMDDIYEFVKNFSMRVDEVEEMLTNNRIWKNRTVDIGVITAEEALNYGFSGVMLRGSGIHWDLRKTQPYDVYDQVEFDVPIGSRGDCYDRYLCRVEEMRQSLRIILQCLNKMPEGEIKVDDAKISPPKRAEMKTSMESLIHHFKLYTEGYQVPPGATYTAVEAPKGEFGVYLVSDGSSRPYRCKIKAPGFAHLAGLDRMSQGHMLADVVAIIGTCPPGGARAPCDPLWVLGGSGSRARPCPHLPSPLSRHAGHRVRGGGSVRGSAPCPCCVCCSLRPPPRAVPSPI
;
A
#
# COMPACT_ATOMS: atom_id res chain seq x y z
N MET A 1 54.38 10.94 25.54
CA MET A 1 55.66 10.24 25.27
C MET A 1 55.59 8.85 25.87
N LEU A 2 56.20 7.84 25.23
CA LEU A 2 56.27 6.47 25.74
C LEU A 2 57.28 6.35 26.90
N ARG A 3 57.00 5.48 27.89
CA ARG A 3 57.99 4.65 28.60
C ARG A 3 57.32 3.64 29.54
N ALA A 4 57.61 2.35 29.33
CA ALA A 4 57.55 1.32 30.38
C ALA A 4 58.83 1.35 31.21
N PRO A 5 58.84 0.73 32.41
CA PRO A 5 59.83 -0.30 32.71
C PRO A 5 59.21 -1.47 33.56
N PRO A 6 59.96 -2.34 34.27
CA PRO A 6 60.47 -3.60 33.68
C PRO A 6 60.20 -4.87 34.54
N PRO A 7 60.48 -6.09 34.04
CA PRO A 7 60.55 -7.32 34.83
C PRO A 7 61.97 -7.57 35.41
N VAL A 8 62.11 -8.45 36.44
CA VAL A 8 63.18 -9.49 36.61
C VAL A 8 63.23 -10.13 38.05
N THR A 9 63.06 -11.45 38.09
CA THR A 9 63.51 -12.52 39.05
C THR A 9 63.66 -12.33 40.58
N ARG A 10 63.12 -13.32 41.32
CA ARG A 10 63.75 -14.28 42.28
C ARG A 10 62.79 -15.50 42.39
N TRP A 11 63.07 -16.72 42.89
CA TRP A 11 64.22 -17.60 43.24
C TRP A 11 63.62 -19.04 43.41
N GLY A 12 64.30 -20.18 43.58
CA GLY A 12 65.73 -20.51 43.67
C GLY A 12 65.93 -21.74 44.60
N GLY A 13 66.26 -22.91 44.03
CA GLY A 13 66.57 -24.19 44.73
C GLY A 13 65.37 -24.95 45.33
N ASP A 14 65.39 -26.28 45.57
CA ASP A 14 66.30 -27.41 45.25
C ASP A 14 65.57 -28.73 45.67
N THR A 15 65.90 -30.00 45.33
CA THR A 15 66.94 -30.70 44.54
C THR A 15 66.41 -32.11 44.17
N GLY A 16 66.93 -32.80 43.14
CA GLY A 16 66.65 -34.25 42.95
C GLY A 16 66.97 -34.87 41.58
N GLN A 17 67.84 -35.89 41.57
CA GLN A 17 68.32 -36.70 40.42
C GLN A 17 67.20 -37.47 39.66
N GLY A 18 67.31 -37.84 38.37
CA GLY A 18 68.36 -37.59 37.34
C GLY A 18 68.30 -38.59 36.15
N THR A 19 68.88 -38.22 34.98
CA THR A 19 69.22 -39.07 33.79
C THR A 19 68.07 -39.86 33.09
N VAL A 20 67.92 -39.89 31.75
CA VAL A 20 68.76 -40.58 30.72
C VAL A 20 68.26 -40.21 29.28
N THR A 21 69.16 -39.95 28.31
CA THR A 21 69.03 -39.89 26.80
C THR A 21 67.84 -39.15 26.11
N GLU A 22 68.03 -38.24 25.15
CA GLU A 22 68.36 -38.46 23.70
C GLU A 22 67.32 -39.28 22.90
N HIS A 23 66.95 -38.99 21.63
CA HIS A 23 67.36 -37.95 20.66
C HIS A 23 66.33 -37.80 19.50
N ARG A 24 66.27 -36.61 18.86
CA ARG A 24 66.00 -36.30 17.41
C ARG A 24 64.69 -36.75 16.70
N GLU A 25 64.02 -35.85 15.95
CA GLU A 25 64.04 -35.65 14.46
C GLU A 25 63.64 -36.92 13.63
N GLY A 26 62.77 -36.88 12.61
CA GLY A 26 61.88 -35.82 12.10
C GLY A 26 61.29 -36.12 10.68
N ALA A 27 60.14 -35.49 10.37
CA ALA A 27 59.63 -35.08 9.03
C ALA A 27 59.38 -36.09 7.86
N VAL A 28 58.61 -35.57 6.87
CA VAL A 28 58.46 -35.98 5.44
C VAL A 28 57.35 -36.99 5.02
N GLN A 29 56.31 -36.42 4.39
CA GLN A 29 55.55 -36.82 3.17
C GLN A 29 55.30 -38.30 2.79
N GLY A 30 54.05 -38.61 2.40
CA GLY A 30 53.68 -39.75 1.56
C GLY A 30 52.20 -39.72 1.11
N GLN A 31 51.92 -39.97 -0.18
CA GLN A 31 50.55 -40.05 -0.74
C GLN A 31 50.15 -41.51 -0.97
N GLY A 32 48.86 -41.86 -0.83
CA GLY A 32 48.36 -43.20 -1.19
C GLY A 32 46.86 -43.44 -0.98
N ALA A 33 46.17 -43.86 -2.03
CA ALA A 33 44.83 -44.45 -2.09
C ALA A 33 44.85 -45.57 -3.17
N PRO A 34 43.84 -46.46 -3.36
CA PRO A 34 42.51 -46.55 -2.74
C PRO A 34 42.40 -47.86 -1.89
N PRO A 35 41.54 -48.91 -2.06
CA PRO A 35 40.46 -49.24 -3.01
C PRO A 35 39.05 -49.22 -2.36
N VAL A 36 38.15 -50.16 -2.74
CA VAL A 36 36.69 -50.20 -2.47
C VAL A 36 36.20 -51.66 -2.37
N ARG A 37 35.43 -52.06 -1.31
CA ARG A 37 34.23 -52.97 -1.33
C ARG A 37 33.84 -53.61 0.02
N GLY A 38 32.56 -53.99 0.14
CA GLY A 38 31.97 -54.95 1.12
C GLY A 38 31.65 -54.35 2.49
N GLU A 39 30.42 -53.93 2.83
CA GLU A 39 29.10 -54.59 2.98
C GLU A 39 28.74 -54.89 4.46
N PRO A 40 27.44 -54.84 4.88
CA PRO A 40 27.09 -54.57 6.29
C PRO A 40 26.13 -55.58 6.98
N GLN A 41 26.46 -56.05 8.18
CA GLN A 41 25.61 -56.86 9.08
C GLN A 41 25.96 -56.57 10.57
N ILE A 42 25.08 -56.65 11.58
CA ILE A 42 23.64 -57.00 11.63
C ILE A 42 22.90 -56.27 12.81
N PHE A 43 21.57 -56.32 12.80
CA PHE A 43 20.62 -55.66 13.74
C PHE A 43 20.47 -56.31 15.14
N PRO A 44 19.67 -55.69 16.04
CA PRO A 44 18.40 -56.35 16.40
C PRO A 44 17.11 -55.46 16.43
N TRP A 45 16.20 -55.73 15.47
CA TRP A 45 14.72 -55.91 15.57
C TRP A 45 13.82 -54.95 16.43
N TRP A 46 12.87 -54.21 15.81
CA TRP A 46 11.42 -54.52 15.51
C TRP A 46 10.45 -54.32 16.74
N PRO A 47 9.15 -53.92 16.61
CA PRO A 47 8.32 -54.04 15.41
C PRO A 47 7.34 -52.91 14.96
N SER A 48 7.50 -52.53 13.67
CA SER A 48 6.51 -52.21 12.59
C SER A 48 5.00 -51.89 12.84
N THR A 49 4.62 -50.67 12.40
CA THR A 49 3.52 -50.27 11.45
C THR A 49 2.23 -51.10 11.24
N ARG A 50 1.09 -50.40 11.02
CA ARG A 50 -0.16 -50.93 10.38
C ARG A 50 -0.54 -50.17 9.09
N PRO A 51 -1.14 -50.82 8.06
CA PRO A 51 -1.59 -50.20 6.81
C PRO A 51 -3.12 -49.92 6.75
N VAL A 52 -3.56 -49.25 5.66
CA VAL A 52 -4.96 -48.86 5.35
C VAL A 52 -5.76 -50.01 4.73
N PRO A 53 -7.06 -50.19 5.05
CA PRO A 53 -7.91 -51.25 4.47
C PRO A 53 -8.71 -50.82 3.21
N PRO A 54 -8.84 -51.68 2.17
CA PRO A 54 -9.76 -51.50 1.04
C PRO A 54 -11.16 -52.09 1.32
N PRO A 55 -12.21 -51.68 0.58
CA PRO A 55 -13.60 -52.13 0.80
C PRO A 55 -13.87 -53.56 0.31
N LYS A 56 -14.71 -54.30 1.04
CA LYS A 56 -15.22 -55.64 0.67
C LYS A 56 -16.73 -55.63 0.38
N LYS A 57 -17.16 -56.50 -0.54
CA LYS A 57 -18.57 -56.88 -0.80
C LYS A 57 -18.90 -58.24 -0.17
N ASN A 58 -20.18 -58.65 -0.29
CA ASN A 58 -20.78 -60.01 -0.12
C ASN A 58 -21.50 -60.24 1.23
N PRO A 59 -22.46 -61.21 1.33
CA PRO A 59 -23.55 -61.49 0.38
C PRO A 59 -24.91 -61.95 1.00
N GLY A 60 -26.00 -61.93 0.20
CA GLY A 60 -27.06 -62.96 0.22
C GLY A 60 -28.32 -62.76 1.10
N GLY A 61 -29.51 -63.17 0.58
CA GLY A 61 -30.79 -63.24 1.32
C GLY A 61 -31.99 -62.56 0.61
N VAL A 62 -32.54 -63.06 -0.52
CA VAL A 62 -33.52 -64.18 -0.70
C VAL A 62 -34.99 -63.66 -0.81
N PRO A 63 -35.86 -64.21 -1.70
CA PRO A 63 -36.61 -63.33 -2.64
C PRO A 63 -38.12 -63.63 -2.87
N ARG A 64 -38.73 -62.87 -3.81
CA ARG A 64 -39.85 -63.14 -4.76
C ARG A 64 -39.83 -61.95 -5.74
N GLY A 65 -39.92 -61.99 -7.08
CA GLY A 65 -40.59 -62.82 -8.09
C GLY A 65 -41.20 -61.82 -9.11
N SER A 66 -41.41 -62.05 -10.42
CA SER A 66 -41.16 -63.20 -11.30
C SER A 66 -41.38 -62.80 -12.79
N LEU A 67 -40.58 -63.33 -13.74
CA LEU A 67 -40.87 -63.45 -15.21
C LEU A 67 -41.09 -62.12 -16.00
N ALA A 68 -40.94 -62.04 -17.34
CA ALA A 68 -40.15 -62.77 -18.33
C ALA A 68 -39.99 -61.90 -19.62
N GLN A 69 -39.29 -62.43 -20.64
CA GLN A 69 -39.11 -61.83 -21.98
C GLN A 69 -40.45 -61.57 -22.71
N GLY A 70 -40.61 -60.64 -23.67
CA GLY A 70 -39.69 -59.64 -24.25
C GLY A 70 -39.96 -59.40 -25.75
N THR A 71 -40.10 -58.14 -26.21
CA THR A 71 -40.48 -57.84 -27.61
C THR A 71 -39.91 -56.53 -28.18
N ARG A 72 -39.25 -56.68 -29.35
CA ARG A 72 -38.97 -55.70 -30.44
C ARG A 72 -39.26 -54.19 -30.23
N PRO A 73 -38.24 -53.31 -30.32
CA PRO A 73 -38.42 -51.98 -30.90
C PRO A 73 -38.40 -52.06 -32.44
N GLN A 74 -39.35 -51.39 -33.12
CA GLN A 74 -39.33 -51.26 -34.58
C GLN A 74 -38.45 -50.09 -35.05
N ARG A 75 -37.80 -50.24 -36.20
CA ARG A 75 -37.16 -49.14 -36.97
C ARG A 75 -38.17 -48.58 -37.97
N ILE A 76 -38.10 -47.27 -38.25
CA ILE A 76 -37.94 -46.65 -39.60
C ILE A 76 -37.91 -45.11 -39.46
N PRO A 77 -37.25 -44.34 -40.39
CA PRO A 77 -36.72 -43.02 -40.04
C PRO A 77 -37.24 -41.81 -40.86
N ALA A 78 -36.85 -40.63 -40.39
CA ALA A 78 -36.61 -39.33 -41.06
C ALA A 78 -37.10 -39.05 -42.50
N ALA A 79 -37.72 -37.87 -42.69
CA ALA A 79 -37.34 -36.91 -43.74
C ALA A 79 -37.93 -35.49 -43.55
N SER A 80 -37.14 -34.48 -43.95
CA SER A 80 -37.53 -33.19 -44.56
C SER A 80 -38.12 -32.02 -43.75
N ALA A 81 -37.82 -30.82 -44.29
CA ALA A 81 -38.47 -29.51 -44.14
C ALA A 81 -38.48 -28.79 -42.77
N ALA A 82 -38.01 -27.55 -42.79
CA ALA A 82 -38.26 -26.54 -41.77
C ALA A 82 -39.12 -25.41 -42.36
N THR A 83 -39.93 -24.77 -41.52
CA THR A 83 -40.62 -23.51 -41.80
C THR A 83 -40.78 -22.73 -40.49
N ASP A 84 -40.88 -21.40 -40.63
CA ASP A 84 -40.97 -20.46 -39.50
C ASP A 84 -42.25 -20.60 -38.67
N TRP A 85 -42.30 -19.88 -37.55
CA TRP A 85 -43.24 -18.76 -37.33
C TRP A 85 -42.71 -17.89 -36.17
N GLY A 86 -43.17 -16.64 -36.03
CA GLY A 86 -42.48 -15.71 -35.14
C GLY A 86 -43.32 -14.59 -34.49
N ASN A 87 -42.59 -13.83 -33.67
CA ASN A 87 -42.82 -12.44 -33.31
C ASN A 87 -44.15 -12.03 -32.62
N TRP A 88 -44.07 -11.72 -31.32
CA TRP A 88 -44.97 -10.77 -30.64
C TRP A 88 -44.15 -9.85 -29.73
N GLY A 89 -44.46 -8.55 -29.74
CA GLY A 89 -43.82 -7.54 -28.90
C GLY A 89 -44.53 -6.18 -29.01
N CYS A 90 -44.45 -5.35 -27.96
CA CYS A 90 -45.12 -4.05 -27.85
C CYS A 90 -44.58 -3.26 -26.64
N PRO A 91 -44.83 -1.94 -26.50
CA PRO A 91 -45.12 -0.91 -27.51
C PRO A 91 -44.21 0.35 -27.38
N ARG A 92 -44.40 1.35 -28.26
CA ARG A 92 -43.90 2.73 -28.06
C ARG A 92 -44.80 3.75 -28.77
N GLU A 93 -45.21 4.82 -28.09
CA GLU A 93 -46.13 5.85 -28.61
C GLU A 93 -45.47 7.22 -28.92
N LYS A 94 -46.26 8.26 -29.21
CA LYS A 94 -45.97 9.32 -30.21
C LYS A 94 -45.92 10.77 -29.66
N GLY A 95 -45.32 11.70 -30.44
CA GLY A 95 -45.42 13.17 -30.33
C GLY A 95 -44.30 13.86 -29.53
N HIS A 96 -43.95 15.15 -29.64
CA HIS A 96 -44.27 16.31 -30.52
C HIS A 96 -43.27 17.47 -30.19
N PHE A 97 -42.98 18.53 -30.96
CA PHE A 97 -42.92 18.84 -32.41
C PHE A 97 -42.21 20.23 -32.63
N HIS A 98 -41.78 20.59 -33.86
CA HIS A 98 -41.14 21.89 -34.26
C HIS A 98 -39.72 22.19 -33.65
N ALA A 99 -38.88 23.14 -34.13
CA ALA A 99 -39.00 24.22 -35.13
C ALA A 99 -37.71 24.40 -36.01
N THR A 100 -37.59 25.52 -36.77
CA THR A 100 -36.60 25.74 -37.86
C THR A 100 -35.49 26.80 -37.52
N PRO A 101 -34.88 27.62 -38.43
CA PRO A 101 -33.47 27.44 -38.82
C PRO A 101 -32.52 28.67 -38.63
N SER A 102 -31.39 28.70 -39.37
CA SER A 102 -30.23 29.64 -39.34
C SER A 102 -29.10 29.22 -38.35
N ARG A 103 -27.82 29.60 -38.53
CA ARG A 103 -27.18 30.66 -39.34
C ARG A 103 -25.72 30.25 -39.71
N ALA A 104 -25.18 30.67 -40.85
CA ALA A 104 -23.74 30.54 -41.22
C ALA A 104 -23.07 31.94 -41.24
N PRO A 105 -21.74 32.09 -41.02
CA PRO A 105 -20.74 31.99 -42.11
C PRO A 105 -19.32 31.55 -41.57
N PRO A 106 -18.17 31.76 -42.28
CA PRO A 106 -17.91 31.98 -43.71
C PRO A 106 -17.01 30.88 -44.35
N LYS A 107 -16.71 31.03 -45.65
CA LYS A 107 -15.68 30.24 -46.37
C LYS A 107 -14.35 31.01 -46.44
N LEU A 108 -13.24 30.28 -46.54
CA LEU A 108 -11.95 30.80 -47.06
C LEU A 108 -11.50 29.94 -48.25
N THR A 109 -10.87 30.57 -49.23
CA THR A 109 -10.35 29.96 -50.46
C THR A 109 -8.82 30.02 -50.52
N PRO A 110 -8.16 29.10 -51.23
CA PRO A 110 -6.84 29.32 -51.79
C PRO A 110 -6.92 29.70 -53.27
N GLN A 111 -6.13 30.68 -53.71
CA GLN A 111 -6.04 31.12 -55.10
C GLN A 111 -4.92 30.39 -55.85
N LEU A 112 -5.04 30.29 -57.19
CA LEU A 112 -4.01 29.72 -58.07
C LEU A 112 -3.12 30.81 -58.70
N ARG A 113 -1.83 30.82 -58.32
CA ARG A 113 -0.62 31.29 -59.04
C ARG A 113 0.57 31.00 -58.09
N GLY A 114 1.61 30.28 -58.50
CA GLY A 114 2.74 30.79 -59.28
C GLY A 114 3.93 31.06 -58.32
N GLU A 115 5.19 30.67 -58.57
CA GLU A 115 5.86 30.30 -59.83
C GLU A 115 7.01 29.27 -59.66
N ARG A 116 7.51 28.73 -60.80
CA ARG A 116 8.90 28.36 -61.21
C ARG A 116 9.95 28.16 -60.09
N GLY A 117 10.85 27.15 -60.11
CA GLY A 117 11.27 26.09 -61.05
C GLY A 117 12.36 25.23 -60.36
N VAL A 118 13.19 24.35 -60.95
CA VAL A 118 13.50 23.97 -62.35
C VAL A 118 13.92 22.49 -62.35
N GLY A 119 13.62 21.71 -63.40
CA GLY A 119 14.06 20.30 -63.48
C GLY A 119 13.36 19.48 -64.56
N ARG A 120 13.56 19.81 -65.85
CA ARG A 120 12.91 19.11 -66.97
C ARG A 120 13.87 18.16 -67.69
N GLY A 121 13.57 16.86 -67.65
CA GLY A 121 13.87 15.98 -68.78
C GLY A 121 12.82 16.18 -69.87
N ARG A 122 13.22 16.55 -71.09
CA ARG A 122 12.34 16.68 -72.26
C ARG A 122 12.91 15.88 -73.44
N ALA A 123 12.10 15.01 -74.01
CA ALA A 123 12.33 14.50 -75.37
C ALA A 123 12.15 15.64 -76.41
N PRO A 124 12.78 15.56 -77.59
CA PRO A 124 12.91 16.69 -78.52
C PRO A 124 11.65 16.97 -79.36
N PRO A 125 11.51 18.17 -79.93
CA PRO A 125 10.40 18.53 -80.81
C PRO A 125 10.61 17.99 -82.24
N LEU A 126 9.55 17.41 -82.83
CA LEU A 126 9.51 17.12 -84.27
C LEU A 126 9.06 18.37 -85.05
N GLN A 127 9.75 18.65 -86.15
CA GLN A 127 9.58 19.86 -86.94
C GLN A 127 8.33 19.80 -87.83
N HIS A 128 7.57 20.90 -87.91
CA HIS A 128 6.63 21.09 -89.00
C HIS A 128 7.39 21.25 -90.33
N ARG A 129 7.36 20.22 -91.18
CA ARG A 129 7.82 20.29 -92.57
C ARG A 129 6.62 20.21 -93.51
N SER A 130 6.58 21.11 -94.48
CA SER A 130 5.42 21.33 -95.37
C SER A 130 5.04 20.09 -96.20
N LEU A 131 3.76 19.72 -96.20
CA LEU A 131 3.15 18.93 -97.27
C LEU A 131 2.09 19.77 -97.98
N ARG A 132 2.05 19.62 -99.31
CA ARG A 132 1.24 20.43 -100.22
C ARG A 132 -0.22 20.00 -100.21
N THR A 133 -1.08 20.84 -100.79
CA THR A 133 -2.47 20.53 -101.15
C THR A 133 -2.56 19.19 -101.87
N GLY A 134 -3.16 18.20 -101.21
CA GLY A 134 -3.54 16.91 -101.77
C GLY A 134 -4.99 16.62 -101.40
N GLN A 135 -5.69 15.92 -102.29
CA GLN A 135 -7.11 15.56 -102.11
C GLN A 135 -7.37 14.84 -100.77
N PRO A 136 -8.58 14.95 -100.18
CA PRO A 136 -8.92 14.31 -98.92
C PRO A 136 -8.96 12.78 -99.04
N ARG A 137 -7.79 12.15 -98.88
CA ARG A 137 -7.67 10.69 -98.77
C ARG A 137 -8.23 10.27 -97.41
N HIS A 138 -9.35 9.54 -97.42
CA HIS A 138 -9.90 8.87 -96.24
C HIS A 138 -8.93 7.78 -95.73
N ARG A 139 -7.93 8.19 -94.94
CA ARG A 139 -7.30 7.32 -93.94
C ARG A 139 -7.97 7.63 -92.61
N ALA A 140 -8.81 6.71 -92.14
CA ALA A 140 -9.37 6.78 -90.80
C ALA A 140 -8.23 6.85 -89.77
N ARG A 141 -8.44 7.59 -88.68
CA ARG A 141 -7.55 7.49 -87.51
C ARG A 141 -7.73 6.08 -86.94
N GLN A 142 -6.63 5.39 -86.65
CA GLN A 142 -6.72 4.10 -85.96
C GLN A 142 -7.39 4.33 -84.60
N TRP A 143 -8.42 3.54 -84.31
CA TRP A 143 -9.13 3.60 -83.03
C TRP A 143 -8.15 3.28 -81.88
N GLN A 144 -8.34 3.98 -80.77
CA GLN A 144 -7.60 3.80 -79.52
C GLN A 144 -8.63 3.62 -78.40
N PRO A 145 -8.35 2.78 -77.39
CA PRO A 145 -9.15 2.74 -76.17
C PRO A 145 -9.42 4.12 -75.60
N ASP A 146 -10.69 4.39 -75.31
CA ASP A 146 -11.12 5.48 -74.45
C ASP A 146 -11.06 5.04 -72.97
N VAL A 147 -11.39 5.97 -72.06
CA VAL A 147 -11.40 5.70 -70.62
C VAL A 147 -12.43 4.63 -70.26
N ASP A 148 -13.56 4.59 -70.98
CA ASP A 148 -14.66 3.68 -70.74
C ASP A 148 -14.31 2.24 -71.16
N TRP A 149 -13.55 2.07 -72.24
CA TRP A 149 -12.90 0.80 -72.60
C TRP A 149 -11.87 0.39 -71.54
N ALA A 150 -11.02 1.31 -71.08
CA ALA A 150 -9.99 1.00 -70.09
C ALA A 150 -10.57 0.55 -68.72
N GLN A 151 -11.68 1.16 -68.28
CA GLN A 151 -12.34 0.80 -67.01
C GLN A 151 -12.91 -0.62 -67.01
N GLN A 152 -13.28 -1.19 -68.17
CA GLN A 152 -13.77 -2.57 -68.28
C GLN A 152 -12.71 -3.62 -67.88
N PHE A 153 -11.43 -3.26 -67.90
CA PHE A 153 -10.31 -4.11 -67.47
C PHE A 153 -9.77 -3.76 -66.07
N ALA A 154 -10.36 -2.77 -65.38
CA ALA A 154 -9.89 -2.25 -64.09
C ALA A 154 -10.66 -2.76 -62.86
N GLY A 155 -11.71 -3.57 -63.06
CA GLY A 155 -12.45 -4.22 -61.98
C GLY A 155 -11.72 -5.43 -61.39
N ALA A 156 -12.20 -5.95 -60.26
CA ALA A 156 -11.66 -7.17 -59.65
C ALA A 156 -11.84 -8.44 -60.51
N ILE A 157 -12.82 -8.43 -61.42
CA ILE A 157 -13.10 -9.51 -62.38
C ILE A 157 -13.54 -8.89 -63.71
N MET A 158 -13.16 -9.50 -64.83
CA MET A 158 -13.52 -9.09 -66.19
C MET A 158 -15.04 -9.11 -66.48
N TYR A 159 -15.80 -9.95 -65.78
CA TYR A 159 -17.25 -10.13 -65.98
C TYR A 159 -18.00 -10.12 -64.64
N PRO A 160 -18.50 -8.96 -64.20
CA PRO A 160 -19.29 -8.86 -62.96
C PRO A 160 -20.60 -9.63 -63.03
N SER A 161 -20.94 -10.29 -61.92
CA SER A 161 -22.22 -10.95 -61.65
C SER A 161 -22.82 -10.41 -60.35
N THR A 162 -24.10 -10.70 -60.08
CA THR A 162 -24.80 -10.33 -58.84
C THR A 162 -24.15 -10.89 -57.56
N GLU A 163 -23.29 -11.90 -57.68
CA GLU A 163 -22.51 -12.48 -56.58
C GLU A 163 -21.16 -11.77 -56.39
N THR A 164 -20.55 -11.30 -57.48
CA THR A 164 -19.18 -10.77 -57.52
C THR A 164 -19.10 -9.24 -57.52
N GLU A 165 -20.22 -8.53 -57.68
CA GLU A 165 -20.36 -7.07 -57.53
C GLU A 165 -19.76 -6.51 -56.23
N LYS A 166 -19.64 -7.36 -55.18
CA LYS A 166 -19.06 -7.01 -53.88
C LYS A 166 -17.52 -7.02 -53.86
N TRP A 167 -16.86 -7.49 -54.92
CA TRP A 167 -15.40 -7.67 -54.94
C TRP A 167 -14.72 -6.38 -55.42
N VAL A 168 -14.10 -5.67 -54.48
CA VAL A 168 -13.24 -4.52 -54.75
C VAL A 168 -11.88 -5.04 -55.26
N PRO A 169 -11.23 -4.40 -56.26
CA PRO A 169 -9.86 -4.76 -56.62
C PRO A 169 -8.91 -4.61 -55.42
N PRO A 170 -7.80 -5.38 -55.37
CA PRO A 170 -6.87 -5.32 -54.26
C PRO A 170 -6.25 -3.91 -54.11
N PRO A 171 -5.86 -3.50 -52.88
CA PRO A 171 -5.07 -2.29 -52.69
C PRO A 171 -3.77 -2.37 -53.49
N TRP A 172 -3.34 -1.26 -54.10
CA TRP A 172 -2.16 -1.20 -54.99
C TRP A 172 -0.83 -1.66 -54.36
N ASP A 173 -0.77 -1.70 -53.02
CA ASP A 173 0.40 -2.16 -52.24
C ASP A 173 0.28 -3.64 -51.77
N ASP A 174 -0.75 -4.38 -52.23
CA ASP A 174 -1.14 -5.72 -51.78
C ASP A 174 -1.30 -5.86 -50.24
N ARG A 175 -1.66 -4.75 -49.59
CA ARG A 175 -1.80 -4.64 -48.13
C ARG A 175 -3.17 -4.10 -47.75
N ASP A 176 -3.94 -4.93 -47.05
CA ASP A 176 -5.14 -4.47 -46.34
C ASP A 176 -4.76 -3.38 -45.31
N PRO A 177 -5.61 -2.37 -45.11
CA PRO A 177 -5.40 -1.39 -44.04
C PRO A 177 -5.39 -2.12 -42.68
N PRO A 178 -4.36 -1.90 -41.83
CA PRO A 178 -4.16 -2.72 -40.65
C PRO A 178 -5.33 -2.59 -39.67
N ALA A 179 -6.10 -3.67 -39.53
CA ALA A 179 -7.22 -3.72 -38.60
C ALA A 179 -6.69 -3.67 -37.15
N TYR A 180 -6.70 -2.48 -36.55
CA TYR A 180 -6.29 -2.20 -35.17
C TYR A 180 -7.18 -2.91 -34.14
N LYS A 181 -7.03 -4.24 -34.03
CA LYS A 181 -7.62 -5.06 -32.98
C LYS A 181 -7.07 -4.61 -31.63
N LYS A 182 -7.88 -3.90 -30.85
CA LYS A 182 -7.52 -3.54 -29.47
C LYS A 182 -7.30 -4.82 -28.67
N VAL A 183 -6.06 -5.07 -28.26
CA VAL A 183 -5.73 -6.17 -27.36
C VAL A 183 -6.39 -5.88 -26.01
N SER A 184 -7.36 -6.70 -25.64
CA SER A 184 -8.01 -6.65 -24.32
C SER A 184 -7.00 -6.98 -23.22
N SER A 185 -6.82 -6.08 -22.25
CA SER A 185 -6.17 -6.39 -20.99
C SER A 185 -6.95 -7.46 -20.24
N LEU A 186 -6.24 -8.36 -19.54
CA LEU A 186 -6.87 -9.31 -18.63
C LEU A 186 -7.04 -8.63 -17.27
N THR A 187 -8.29 -8.44 -16.84
CA THR A 187 -8.61 -7.88 -15.51
C THR A 187 -8.61 -8.99 -14.46
N ILE A 188 -7.58 -9.06 -13.62
CA ILE A 188 -7.52 -9.99 -12.48
C ILE A 188 -7.94 -9.26 -11.19
N ASN A 189 -8.88 -9.86 -10.45
CA ASN A 189 -9.21 -9.43 -9.09
C ASN A 189 -8.37 -10.22 -8.09
N PHE A 190 -7.40 -9.57 -7.46
CA PHE A 190 -6.73 -10.11 -6.27
C PHE A 190 -7.71 -10.04 -5.10
N GLY A 191 -8.18 -11.20 -4.65
CA GLY A 191 -9.26 -11.30 -3.66
C GLY A 191 -8.79 -11.00 -2.22
N PRO A 192 -9.65 -10.46 -1.34
CA PRO A 192 -9.31 -10.15 0.06
C PRO A 192 -8.92 -11.34 0.96
N GLN A 193 -8.94 -12.57 0.42
CA GLN A 193 -8.61 -13.82 1.11
C GLN A 193 -7.18 -14.31 0.81
N HIS A 194 -6.44 -13.61 -0.06
CA HIS A 194 -5.10 -14.03 -0.47
C HIS A 194 -4.06 -13.80 0.64
N PRO A 195 -3.12 -14.73 0.93
CA PRO A 195 -2.13 -14.57 2.01
C PRO A 195 -1.31 -13.28 1.89
N ALA A 196 -0.73 -13.02 0.72
CA ALA A 196 0.04 -11.82 0.42
C ALA A 196 -0.76 -10.49 0.39
N ALA A 197 -2.03 -10.48 0.83
CA ALA A 197 -2.75 -9.25 1.15
C ALA A 197 -2.51 -8.77 2.60
N HIS A 198 -1.80 -9.56 3.43
CA HIS A 198 -1.54 -9.34 4.87
C HIS A 198 -2.74 -8.80 5.64
N GLY A 199 -3.90 -9.39 5.39
CA GLY A 199 -5.20 -8.89 5.84
C GLY A 199 -6.18 -8.83 4.69
N VAL A 200 -6.80 -7.65 4.50
CA VAL A 200 -8.02 -7.51 3.70
C VAL A 200 -7.83 -6.37 2.68
N LEU A 201 -7.16 -6.69 1.57
CA LEU A 201 -6.92 -5.79 0.43
C LEU A 201 -7.52 -6.42 -0.83
N ARG A 202 -8.20 -5.61 -1.66
CA ARG A 202 -8.60 -6.01 -3.01
C ARG A 202 -7.79 -5.19 -4.02
N LEU A 203 -7.10 -5.87 -4.93
CA LEU A 203 -6.46 -5.21 -6.07
C LEU A 203 -7.19 -5.59 -7.34
N VAL A 204 -7.44 -4.62 -8.22
CA VAL A 204 -7.89 -4.88 -9.59
C VAL A 204 -6.72 -4.54 -10.51
N MET A 205 -6.14 -5.56 -11.13
CA MET A 205 -4.98 -5.41 -12.00
C MET A 205 -5.37 -5.62 -13.46
N GLU A 206 -4.98 -4.68 -14.32
CA GLU A 206 -5.02 -4.87 -15.77
C GLU A 206 -3.67 -5.42 -16.24
N LEU A 207 -3.69 -6.63 -16.77
CA LEU A 207 -2.48 -7.32 -17.24
C LEU A 207 -2.41 -7.39 -18.78
N SER A 208 -1.18 -7.36 -19.30
CA SER A 208 -0.83 -7.80 -20.65
C SER A 208 0.08 -9.02 -20.57
N GLY A 209 -0.51 -10.21 -20.68
CA GLY A 209 0.18 -11.45 -20.31
C GLY A 209 0.50 -11.42 -18.82
N GLU A 210 1.79 -11.48 -18.48
CA GLU A 210 2.28 -11.45 -17.10
C GLU A 210 2.57 -10.03 -16.59
N THR A 211 2.68 -9.05 -17.49
CA THR A 211 3.05 -7.65 -17.18
C THR A 211 1.86 -6.85 -16.68
N VAL A 212 2.06 -6.07 -15.61
CA VAL A 212 1.06 -5.15 -15.04
C VAL A 212 1.07 -3.84 -15.82
N LYS A 213 -0.09 -3.45 -16.36
CA LYS A 213 -0.31 -2.13 -16.98
C LYS A 213 -0.88 -1.10 -16.01
N LYS A 214 -1.70 -1.56 -15.06
CA LYS A 214 -2.39 -0.73 -14.07
C LYS A 214 -2.79 -1.58 -12.88
N CYS A 215 -2.70 -1.02 -11.68
CA CYS A 215 -3.18 -1.64 -10.45
C CYS A 215 -4.04 -0.65 -9.65
N ASP A 216 -5.34 -0.94 -9.51
CA ASP A 216 -6.26 -0.18 -8.66
C ASP A 216 -6.41 -0.83 -7.28
N PRO A 217 -5.81 -0.28 -6.21
CA PRO A 217 -6.00 -0.77 -4.84
C PRO A 217 -7.34 -0.29 -4.24
N HIS A 218 -8.31 -1.20 -4.17
CA HIS A 218 -9.56 -0.95 -3.45
C HIS A 218 -9.37 -1.16 -1.94
N VAL A 219 -9.05 -0.06 -1.25
CA VAL A 219 -9.10 0.05 0.21
C VAL A 219 -10.53 0.37 0.69
N GLY A 220 -10.78 0.20 1.99
CA GLY A 220 -12.06 0.51 2.66
C GLY A 220 -12.64 -0.64 3.48
N LEU A 221 -12.19 -1.88 3.22
CA LEU A 221 -12.72 -3.11 3.84
C LEU A 221 -12.46 -3.22 5.36
N LEU A 222 -11.58 -2.38 5.91
CA LEU A 222 -11.37 -2.23 7.36
C LEU A 222 -11.73 -0.82 7.89
N HIS A 223 -12.48 -0.01 7.13
CA HIS A 223 -12.94 1.29 7.62
C HIS A 223 -13.90 1.12 8.80
N ARG A 224 -13.59 1.75 9.93
CA ARG A 224 -14.35 1.65 11.20
C ARG A 224 -14.89 2.99 11.70
N GLY A 225 -14.80 4.07 10.91
CA GLY A 225 -15.19 5.41 11.33
C GLY A 225 -14.43 5.92 12.56
N THR A 226 -13.17 5.51 12.76
CA THR A 226 -12.38 5.78 13.97
C THR A 226 -12.31 7.26 14.32
N GLU A 227 -11.99 8.12 13.34
CA GLU A 227 -11.99 9.57 13.51
C GLU A 227 -13.34 10.11 13.99
N LYS A 228 -14.46 9.56 13.49
CA LYS A 228 -15.80 9.97 13.90
C LYS A 228 -16.18 9.48 15.29
N LEU A 229 -15.62 8.34 15.74
CA LEU A 229 -15.78 7.85 17.11
C LEU A 229 -14.94 8.63 18.12
N ILE A 230 -13.84 9.25 17.68
CA ILE A 230 -12.98 10.11 18.51
C ILE A 230 -13.71 11.44 18.84
N GLU A 231 -14.42 12.05 17.88
CA GLU A 231 -15.21 13.28 18.08
C GLU A 231 -16.26 13.18 19.21
N TYR A 232 -16.75 11.97 19.52
CA TYR A 232 -17.75 11.75 20.57
C TYR A 232 -17.17 11.41 21.95
N LYS A 233 -15.84 11.40 22.09
CA LYS A 233 -15.13 10.92 23.29
C LYS A 233 -14.18 11.96 23.88
N THR A 234 -13.82 11.81 25.15
CA THR A 234 -12.80 12.68 25.77
C THR A 234 -11.40 12.27 25.33
N TYR A 235 -10.41 13.17 25.46
CA TYR A 235 -9.03 12.90 25.00
C TYR A 235 -8.44 11.60 25.54
N LEU A 236 -8.69 11.26 26.82
CA LEU A 236 -8.26 10.01 27.45
C LEU A 236 -9.02 8.77 26.92
N GLN A 237 -10.30 8.91 26.58
CA GLN A 237 -11.13 7.83 26.01
C GLN A 237 -10.88 7.62 24.51
N ALA A 238 -10.33 8.62 23.82
CA ALA A 238 -9.91 8.57 22.42
C ALA A 238 -8.53 7.89 22.25
N LEU A 239 -7.70 7.87 23.29
CA LEU A 239 -6.34 7.31 23.23
C LEU A 239 -6.31 5.85 22.72
N PRO A 240 -7.12 4.89 23.23
CA PRO A 240 -7.05 3.48 22.81
C PRO A 240 -7.52 3.18 21.38
N TYR A 241 -7.84 4.21 20.57
CA TYR A 241 -7.99 4.06 19.13
C TYR A 241 -6.62 4.06 18.44
N PHE A 242 -5.64 4.82 18.94
CA PHE A 242 -4.34 5.00 18.28
C PHE A 242 -3.50 3.72 18.31
N ASP A 243 -3.46 3.01 19.44
CA ASP A 243 -2.86 1.67 19.56
C ASP A 243 -3.54 0.60 18.67
N ARG A 244 -4.69 0.91 18.05
CA ARG A 244 -5.45 0.03 17.15
C ARG A 244 -5.44 0.46 15.67
N LEU A 245 -4.77 1.57 15.33
CA LEU A 245 -4.58 2.02 13.94
C LEU A 245 -3.47 1.19 13.27
N ASP A 246 -2.21 1.47 13.59
CA ASP A 246 -1.13 0.51 13.37
C ASP A 246 -0.95 -0.34 14.64
N TYR A 247 -1.67 -1.46 14.68
CA TYR A 247 -1.61 -2.50 15.72
C TYR A 247 -0.25 -3.23 15.79
N VAL A 248 0.74 -2.84 14.98
CA VAL A 248 2.14 -3.30 15.07
C VAL A 248 3.04 -2.25 15.75
N SER A 249 2.68 -0.96 15.73
CA SER A 249 3.43 0.12 16.40
C SER A 249 2.59 0.91 17.41
N MET A 250 2.04 0.20 18.38
CA MET A 250 1.10 0.71 19.39
C MET A 250 1.63 1.96 20.11
N MET A 251 2.80 1.86 20.76
CA MET A 251 3.38 2.97 21.55
C MET A 251 3.75 4.18 20.68
N CYS A 252 4.20 4.00 19.44
CA CYS A 252 4.51 5.12 18.54
C CYS A 252 3.26 5.93 18.19
N ASN A 253 2.10 5.27 18.06
CA ASN A 253 0.83 5.95 17.81
C ASN A 253 0.34 6.67 19.08
N GLU A 254 0.49 6.06 20.26
CA GLU A 254 0.22 6.67 21.56
C GLU A 254 1.13 7.91 21.80
N GLN A 255 2.41 7.83 21.42
CA GLN A 255 3.38 8.92 21.46
C GLN A 255 2.99 10.09 20.53
N ALA A 256 2.63 9.80 19.28
CA ALA A 256 2.19 10.82 18.33
C ALA A 256 0.92 11.56 18.78
N TYR A 257 -0.03 10.85 19.39
CA TYR A 257 -1.24 11.45 19.94
C TYR A 257 -0.97 12.23 21.24
N SER A 258 -0.14 11.70 22.14
CA SER A 258 0.20 12.41 23.39
C SER A 258 0.99 13.69 23.14
N LEU A 259 1.97 13.68 22.22
CA LEU A 259 2.67 14.89 21.78
C LEU A 259 1.73 15.91 21.11
N ALA A 260 0.71 15.47 20.36
CA ALA A 260 -0.30 16.37 19.79
C ALA A 260 -1.08 17.12 20.89
N VAL A 261 -1.53 16.40 21.91
CA VAL A 261 -2.31 16.96 23.03
C VAL A 261 -1.42 17.79 23.97
N GLU A 262 -0.18 17.36 24.24
CA GLU A 262 0.81 18.12 25.03
C GLU A 262 1.18 19.46 24.39
N LYS A 263 1.26 19.50 23.05
CA LYS A 263 1.48 20.74 22.28
C LYS A 263 0.28 21.69 22.32
N LEU A 264 -0.96 21.19 22.41
CA LEU A 264 -2.15 22.02 22.63
C LEU A 264 -2.27 22.51 24.09
N LEU A 265 -1.86 21.68 25.05
CA LEU A 265 -1.84 22.03 26.48
C LEU A 265 -0.65 22.93 26.87
N ASN A 266 0.36 23.07 25.99
CA ASN A 266 1.62 23.79 26.25
C ASN A 266 2.42 23.22 27.43
N ILE A 267 2.45 21.90 27.57
CA ILE A 267 3.07 21.19 28.69
C ILE A 267 4.26 20.34 28.21
N ARG A 268 5.26 20.19 29.08
CA ARG A 268 6.42 19.30 28.86
C ARG A 268 6.34 18.11 29.83
N PRO A 269 6.38 16.85 29.36
CA PRO A 269 6.52 15.68 30.24
C PRO A 269 7.86 15.70 30.99
N PRO A 270 7.98 15.07 32.18
CA PRO A 270 9.24 15.02 32.92
C PRO A 270 10.29 14.15 32.21
N LEU A 271 11.58 14.40 32.48
CA LEU A 271 12.70 13.76 31.76
C LEU A 271 12.63 12.23 31.79
N ARG A 272 12.37 11.61 32.94
CA ARG A 272 12.23 10.14 33.05
C ARG A 272 11.12 9.59 32.14
N ALA A 273 9.97 10.26 32.06
CA ALA A 273 8.89 9.85 31.15
C ALA A 273 9.29 9.95 29.67
N GLN A 274 10.09 10.96 29.30
CA GLN A 274 10.62 11.10 27.94
C GLN A 274 11.60 9.96 27.61
N TRP A 275 12.52 9.60 28.51
CA TRP A 275 13.41 8.45 28.34
C TRP A 275 12.64 7.12 28.23
N ILE A 276 11.60 6.91 29.07
CA ILE A 276 10.70 5.75 28.98
C ILE A 276 10.00 5.70 27.61
N ARG A 277 9.52 6.84 27.09
CA ARG A 277 8.90 6.93 25.75
C ARG A 277 9.88 6.53 24.65
N VAL A 278 11.10 7.07 24.65
CA VAL A 278 12.13 6.75 23.64
C VAL A 278 12.52 5.26 23.70
N LEU A 279 12.68 4.71 24.91
CA LEU A 279 12.97 3.29 25.12
C LEU A 279 11.88 2.39 24.48
N PHE A 280 10.61 2.61 24.80
CA PHE A 280 9.52 1.81 24.22
C PHE A 280 9.21 2.15 22.75
N ALA A 281 9.51 3.35 22.28
CA ALA A 281 9.40 3.70 20.85
C ALA A 281 10.40 2.89 20.00
N GLU A 282 11.63 2.71 20.47
CA GLU A 282 12.63 1.91 19.75
C GLU A 282 12.42 0.39 19.91
N ILE A 283 11.90 -0.09 21.05
CA ILE A 283 11.41 -1.47 21.15
C ILE A 283 10.21 -1.69 20.19
N THR A 284 9.34 -0.69 20.05
CA THR A 284 8.26 -0.69 19.05
C THR A 284 8.80 -0.68 17.61
N ARG A 285 9.95 -0.04 17.37
CA ARG A 285 10.65 -0.07 16.08
C ARG A 285 11.14 -1.47 15.74
N LEU A 286 11.80 -2.16 16.68
CA LEU A 286 12.18 -3.56 16.54
C LEU A 286 10.94 -4.44 16.25
N LEU A 287 9.88 -4.34 17.05
CA LEU A 287 8.63 -5.09 16.87
C LEU A 287 7.99 -4.94 15.48
N ASN A 288 8.12 -3.78 14.84
CA ASN A 288 7.53 -3.46 13.54
C ASN A 288 8.47 -3.79 12.37
N HIS A 289 9.78 -3.58 12.50
CA HIS A 289 10.76 -4.01 11.48
C HIS A 289 10.87 -5.54 11.40
N ILE A 290 10.85 -6.26 12.54
CA ILE A 290 10.75 -7.72 12.56
C ILE A 290 9.55 -8.18 11.73
N MET A 291 8.35 -7.66 12.06
CA MET A 291 7.12 -7.99 11.34
C MET A 291 7.26 -7.69 9.84
N ALA A 292 7.66 -6.47 9.48
CA ALA A 292 7.74 -6.04 8.08
C ALA A 292 8.82 -6.77 7.26
N VAL A 293 9.91 -7.23 7.88
CA VAL A 293 10.94 -8.05 7.21
C VAL A 293 10.46 -9.49 7.06
N THR A 294 9.95 -10.11 8.13
CA THR A 294 9.60 -11.54 8.08
C THR A 294 8.32 -11.83 7.30
N THR A 295 7.32 -10.96 7.29
CA THR A 295 6.13 -11.16 6.44
C THR A 295 6.45 -10.94 4.96
N HIS A 296 7.36 -10.01 4.64
CA HIS A 296 7.87 -9.84 3.27
C HIS A 296 8.71 -11.05 2.83
N ALA A 297 9.53 -11.61 3.72
CA ALA A 297 10.25 -12.86 3.47
C ALA A 297 9.28 -14.04 3.23
N LEU A 298 8.25 -14.18 4.06
CA LEU A 298 7.23 -15.23 3.97
C LEU A 298 6.44 -15.13 2.65
N ASP A 299 6.06 -13.93 2.22
CA ASP A 299 5.34 -13.70 0.94
C ASP A 299 6.15 -14.04 -0.31
N ILE A 300 7.47 -13.85 -0.26
CA ILE A 300 8.40 -14.27 -1.32
C ILE A 300 8.70 -15.78 -1.23
N GLY A 301 8.42 -16.42 -0.09
CA GLY A 301 8.48 -17.88 0.13
C GLY A 301 9.47 -18.34 1.22
N ALA A 302 10.23 -17.43 1.83
CA ALA A 302 11.19 -17.74 2.90
C ALA A 302 10.48 -17.82 4.26
N MET A 303 10.06 -19.04 4.65
CA MET A 303 9.26 -19.27 5.87
C MET A 303 10.07 -19.35 7.17
N THR A 304 11.36 -19.71 7.15
CA THR A 304 12.18 -19.90 8.37
C THR A 304 12.42 -18.66 9.24
N PRO A 305 12.74 -17.45 8.72
CA PRO A 305 13.10 -16.31 9.56
C PRO A 305 11.88 -15.74 10.30
N PHE A 306 10.67 -16.03 9.79
CA PHE A 306 9.41 -15.69 10.44
C PHE A 306 9.28 -16.37 11.79
N PHE A 307 9.57 -17.67 11.89
CA PHE A 307 9.49 -18.39 13.16
C PHE A 307 10.60 -17.95 14.13
N TRP A 308 11.84 -17.76 13.64
CA TRP A 308 12.96 -17.33 14.48
C TRP A 308 12.72 -15.96 15.12
N MET A 309 12.39 -14.93 14.34
CA MET A 309 12.18 -13.59 14.90
C MET A 309 10.84 -13.44 15.61
N PHE A 310 9.88 -14.36 15.43
CA PHE A 310 8.66 -14.37 16.25
C PHE A 310 8.92 -14.90 17.67
N GLU A 311 9.98 -15.69 17.91
CA GLU A 311 10.47 -16.00 19.25
C GLU A 311 10.91 -14.70 19.98
N GLU A 312 11.75 -13.89 19.33
CA GLU A 312 12.19 -12.60 19.87
C GLU A 312 11.05 -11.59 20.02
N ARG A 313 10.07 -11.64 19.12
CA ARG A 313 8.85 -10.82 19.18
C ARG A 313 7.97 -11.16 20.39
N GLU A 314 7.94 -12.42 20.81
CA GLU A 314 7.22 -12.86 22.00
C GLU A 314 7.88 -12.35 23.29
N LYS A 315 9.22 -12.40 23.38
CA LYS A 315 10.00 -11.83 24.50
C LYS A 315 9.73 -10.34 24.66
N MET A 316 9.70 -9.59 23.56
CA MET A 316 9.33 -8.17 23.60
C MET A 316 7.87 -7.92 24.00
N PHE A 317 6.94 -8.86 23.75
CA PHE A 317 5.57 -8.76 24.27
C PHE A 317 5.47 -9.05 25.77
N GLU A 318 6.36 -9.87 26.35
CA GLU A 318 6.45 -10.03 27.81
C GLU A 318 6.81 -8.70 28.48
N PHE A 319 7.74 -7.92 27.91
CA PHE A 319 8.04 -6.57 28.40
C PHE A 319 6.80 -5.66 28.38
N TYR A 320 5.94 -5.75 27.37
CA TYR A 320 4.73 -4.94 27.26
C TYR A 320 3.67 -5.37 28.29
N GLU A 321 3.55 -6.68 28.52
CA GLU A 321 2.68 -7.25 29.55
C GLU A 321 3.13 -6.86 30.97
N ARG A 322 4.43 -6.94 31.27
CA ARG A 322 5.00 -6.55 32.58
C ARG A 322 4.83 -5.05 32.88
N VAL A 323 4.79 -4.20 31.85
CA VAL A 323 4.70 -2.73 31.97
C VAL A 323 3.27 -2.21 32.00
N SER A 324 2.35 -2.85 31.28
CA SER A 324 0.98 -2.34 31.08
C SER A 324 -0.14 -3.29 31.52
N GLY A 325 0.19 -4.57 31.79
CA GLY A 325 -0.79 -5.65 31.94
C GLY A 325 -1.38 -6.15 30.61
N ALA A 326 -0.90 -5.67 29.45
CA ALA A 326 -1.41 -6.04 28.14
C ALA A 326 -0.28 -6.29 27.12
N ARG A 327 -0.32 -7.44 26.45
CA ARG A 327 0.70 -7.86 25.47
C ARG A 327 0.78 -7.02 24.18
N MET A 328 -0.24 -6.23 23.85
CA MET A 328 -0.23 -5.40 22.62
C MET A 328 -0.77 -3.98 22.83
N HIS A 329 -2.08 -3.84 23.07
CA HIS A 329 -2.72 -2.53 23.25
C HIS A 329 -2.52 -2.06 24.70
N ALA A 330 -1.45 -1.29 24.93
CA ALA A 330 -0.97 -0.95 26.26
C ALA A 330 -1.66 0.28 26.87
N ALA A 331 -2.01 1.29 26.06
CA ALA A 331 -2.56 2.57 26.53
C ALA A 331 -1.74 3.17 27.69
N TYR A 332 -0.41 3.11 27.53
CA TYR A 332 0.61 3.31 28.55
C TYR A 332 1.26 4.69 28.43
N ILE A 333 1.58 5.12 27.20
CA ILE A 333 1.98 6.50 26.94
C ILE A 333 0.71 7.35 26.90
N ARG A 334 0.70 8.47 27.63
CA ARG A 334 -0.50 9.32 27.77
C ARG A 334 -0.13 10.80 27.73
N PRO A 335 -1.04 11.70 27.32
CA PRO A 335 -0.87 13.13 27.53
C PRO A 335 -0.56 13.43 29.00
N GLY A 336 0.54 14.14 29.25
CA GLY A 336 1.12 14.36 30.59
C GLY A 336 2.21 13.37 30.99
N GLY A 337 2.77 12.58 30.07
CA GLY A 337 3.89 11.64 30.33
C GLY A 337 3.55 10.17 30.08
N VAL A 338 3.61 9.34 31.13
CA VAL A 338 3.44 7.89 31.08
C VAL A 338 2.57 7.41 32.27
N HIS A 339 1.83 6.31 32.10
CA HIS A 339 0.78 5.91 33.05
C HIS A 339 1.30 5.36 34.40
N GLN A 340 2.33 4.52 34.36
CA GLN A 340 2.96 3.84 35.51
C GLN A 340 4.47 3.72 35.25
N ASP A 341 5.30 3.60 36.29
CA ASP A 341 6.75 3.42 36.11
C ASP A 341 7.09 2.00 35.61
N LEU A 342 8.34 1.79 35.23
CA LEU A 342 8.89 0.46 34.97
C LEU A 342 8.83 -0.40 36.27
N PRO A 343 8.42 -1.68 36.20
CA PRO A 343 8.61 -2.61 37.32
C PRO A 343 10.09 -2.90 37.55
N LEU A 344 10.44 -3.19 38.81
CA LEU A 344 11.82 -3.52 39.21
C LEU A 344 12.37 -4.74 38.43
N GLY A 345 13.67 -4.71 38.12
CA GLY A 345 14.39 -5.74 37.35
C GLY A 345 14.22 -5.67 35.82
N LEU A 346 13.18 -5.01 35.30
CA LEU A 346 12.91 -5.02 33.86
C LEU A 346 14.02 -4.42 32.99
N MET A 347 14.80 -3.47 33.52
CA MET A 347 15.93 -2.88 32.80
C MET A 347 17.05 -3.91 32.54
N ASP A 348 17.25 -4.84 33.47
CA ASP A 348 18.23 -5.91 33.35
C ASP A 348 17.78 -6.95 32.32
N ASP A 349 16.49 -7.32 32.33
CA ASP A 349 15.90 -8.25 31.35
C ASP A 349 15.98 -7.70 29.91
N ILE A 350 15.72 -6.39 29.73
CA ILE A 350 15.89 -5.72 28.42
C ILE A 350 17.38 -5.72 28.01
N TYR A 351 18.31 -5.53 28.95
CA TYR A 351 19.75 -5.58 28.67
C TYR A 351 20.21 -6.99 28.24
N GLU A 352 19.70 -8.06 28.86
CA GLU A 352 19.98 -9.43 28.41
C GLU A 352 19.38 -9.74 27.04
N PHE A 353 18.15 -9.31 26.78
CA PHE A 353 17.52 -9.43 25.46
C PHE A 353 18.38 -8.75 24.37
N VAL A 354 18.82 -7.50 24.58
CA VAL A 354 19.58 -6.74 23.58
C VAL A 354 20.93 -7.39 23.23
N LYS A 355 21.64 -8.00 24.20
CA LYS A 355 22.87 -8.77 23.94
C LYS A 355 22.61 -9.92 22.96
N ASN A 356 21.56 -10.69 23.22
CA ASN A 356 21.23 -11.89 22.46
C ASN A 356 20.63 -11.56 21.07
N PHE A 357 19.83 -10.49 21.00
CA PHE A 357 19.10 -10.11 19.80
C PHE A 357 20.01 -9.67 18.63
N SER A 358 21.21 -9.15 18.89
CA SER A 358 22.18 -8.84 17.81
C SER A 358 22.49 -10.08 16.97
N MET A 359 22.83 -11.21 17.63
CA MET A 359 23.13 -12.47 16.95
C MET A 359 21.93 -12.96 16.12
N ARG A 360 20.71 -12.78 16.62
CA ARG A 360 19.46 -13.15 15.92
C ARG A 360 19.19 -12.29 14.67
N VAL A 361 19.60 -11.02 14.68
CA VAL A 361 19.59 -10.17 13.46
C VAL A 361 20.63 -10.67 12.46
N ASP A 362 21.83 -11.02 12.92
CA ASP A 362 22.93 -11.49 12.08
C ASP A 362 22.60 -12.85 11.42
N GLU A 363 22.00 -13.80 12.16
CA GLU A 363 21.47 -15.09 11.64
C GLU A 363 20.44 -14.90 10.50
N VAL A 364 19.57 -13.90 10.62
CA VAL A 364 18.56 -13.58 9.58
C VAL A 364 19.18 -12.85 8.40
N GLU A 365 20.20 -12.02 8.64
CA GLU A 365 20.94 -11.35 7.58
C GLU A 365 21.72 -12.35 6.72
N GLU A 366 22.41 -13.32 7.33
CA GLU A 366 23.15 -14.37 6.61
C GLU A 366 22.24 -15.15 5.64
N MET A 367 21.03 -15.50 6.08
CA MET A 367 20.07 -16.30 5.31
C MET A 367 19.39 -15.50 4.16
N LEU A 368 19.19 -14.20 4.32
CA LEU A 368 18.49 -13.33 3.35
C LEU A 368 19.43 -12.44 2.52
N THR A 369 20.25 -11.60 3.15
CA THR A 369 20.98 -10.50 2.47
C THR A 369 21.87 -10.97 1.34
N ASN A 370 22.57 -12.10 1.51
CA ASN A 370 23.49 -12.64 0.50
C ASN A 370 22.88 -13.72 -0.41
N ASN A 371 21.62 -14.10 -0.17
CA ASN A 371 20.94 -15.13 -0.94
C ASN A 371 20.61 -14.64 -2.37
N ARG A 372 21.11 -15.35 -3.39
CA ARG A 372 20.84 -15.05 -4.80
C ARG A 372 19.34 -14.99 -5.13
N ILE A 373 18.51 -15.80 -4.48
CA ILE A 373 17.06 -15.84 -4.71
C ILE A 373 16.44 -14.56 -4.15
N TRP A 374 16.88 -14.11 -2.97
CA TRP A 374 16.42 -12.85 -2.38
C TRP A 374 16.77 -11.65 -3.26
N LYS A 375 18.04 -11.54 -3.68
CA LYS A 375 18.49 -10.46 -4.59
C LYS A 375 17.69 -10.45 -5.90
N ASN A 376 17.55 -11.60 -6.57
CA ASN A 376 16.76 -11.75 -7.80
C ASN A 376 15.25 -11.48 -7.63
N ARG A 377 14.75 -11.31 -6.41
CA ARG A 377 13.34 -11.05 -6.08
C ARG A 377 13.12 -9.70 -5.37
N THR A 378 14.16 -8.85 -5.29
CA THR A 378 14.10 -7.54 -4.60
C THR A 378 14.95 -6.43 -5.23
N VAL A 379 16.02 -6.76 -5.96
CA VAL A 379 16.81 -5.81 -6.76
C VAL A 379 16.06 -5.48 -8.06
N ASP A 380 16.14 -4.23 -8.52
CA ASP A 380 15.43 -3.70 -9.69
C ASP A 380 13.89 -3.79 -9.66
N ILE A 381 13.29 -4.09 -8.50
CA ILE A 381 11.83 -4.15 -8.31
C ILE A 381 11.33 -2.90 -7.58
N GLY A 382 10.23 -2.33 -8.09
CA GLY A 382 9.50 -1.25 -7.43
C GLY A 382 10.27 0.07 -7.32
N VAL A 383 11.23 0.30 -8.22
CA VAL A 383 12.15 1.45 -8.21
C VAL A 383 11.37 2.78 -8.21
N ILE A 384 11.78 3.70 -7.33
CA ILE A 384 11.18 5.02 -7.15
C ILE A 384 12.29 6.08 -7.19
N THR A 385 12.11 7.12 -8.01
CA THR A 385 13.01 8.29 -8.01
C THR A 385 12.73 9.21 -6.82
N ALA A 386 13.74 9.96 -6.37
CA ALA A 386 13.61 10.91 -5.25
C ALA A 386 12.50 11.96 -5.49
N GLU A 387 12.38 12.47 -6.73
CA GLU A 387 11.33 13.43 -7.10
C GLU A 387 9.93 12.82 -7.00
N GLU A 388 9.74 11.60 -7.49
CA GLU A 388 8.46 10.88 -7.35
C GLU A 388 8.15 10.56 -5.88
N ALA A 389 9.16 10.20 -5.09
CA ALA A 389 8.97 9.90 -3.67
C ALA A 389 8.41 11.11 -2.88
N LEU A 390 8.90 12.32 -3.20
CA LEU A 390 8.38 13.58 -2.65
C LEU A 390 6.99 13.92 -3.21
N ASN A 391 6.80 13.82 -4.53
CA ASN A 391 5.53 14.16 -5.19
C ASN A 391 4.36 13.26 -4.77
N TYR A 392 4.60 11.97 -4.51
CA TYR A 392 3.60 11.04 -3.97
C TYR A 392 3.46 11.12 -2.44
N GLY A 393 4.24 11.97 -1.75
CA GLY A 393 4.15 12.18 -0.30
C GLY A 393 4.58 10.96 0.52
N PHE A 394 5.57 10.18 0.04
CA PHE A 394 6.14 9.08 0.80
C PHE A 394 6.92 9.60 2.02
N SER A 395 7.24 8.69 2.94
CA SER A 395 7.96 9.00 4.18
C SER A 395 8.66 7.77 4.77
N GLY A 396 9.61 8.00 5.69
CA GLY A 396 10.41 6.95 6.33
C GLY A 396 11.32 6.21 5.35
N VAL A 397 11.40 4.88 5.53
CA VAL A 397 12.17 3.94 4.70
C VAL A 397 11.98 4.13 3.19
N MET A 398 10.80 4.58 2.74
CA MET A 398 10.53 4.83 1.30
C MET A 398 11.30 6.05 0.75
N LEU A 399 11.49 7.11 1.56
CA LEU A 399 12.36 8.26 1.20
C LEU A 399 13.83 7.89 1.39
N ARG A 400 14.17 7.25 2.51
CA ARG A 400 15.56 6.84 2.81
C ARG A 400 16.11 5.89 1.75
N GLY A 401 15.32 4.92 1.30
CA GLY A 401 15.69 3.98 0.25
C GLY A 401 15.93 4.62 -1.13
N SER A 402 15.33 5.79 -1.40
CA SER A 402 15.49 6.57 -2.65
C SER A 402 16.51 7.71 -2.54
N GLY A 403 17.43 7.64 -1.58
CA GLY A 403 18.57 8.56 -1.45
C GLY A 403 18.31 9.84 -0.65
N ILE A 404 17.10 10.02 -0.09
CA ILE A 404 16.74 11.27 0.62
C ILE A 404 17.10 11.15 2.10
N HIS A 405 18.01 12.00 2.57
CA HIS A 405 18.42 12.14 3.96
C HIS A 405 17.29 12.78 4.83
N TRP A 406 16.25 12.02 5.16
CA TRP A 406 15.12 12.49 5.98
C TRP A 406 14.72 11.52 7.10
N ASP A 407 14.83 12.00 8.34
CA ASP A 407 14.31 11.39 9.57
C ASP A 407 13.92 12.52 10.54
N LEU A 408 12.69 12.48 11.08
CA LEU A 408 12.23 13.51 12.02
C LEU A 408 12.97 13.45 13.35
N ARG A 409 13.44 12.27 13.78
CA ARG A 409 14.24 12.14 15.02
C ARG A 409 15.56 12.93 14.99
N LYS A 410 16.03 13.32 13.79
CA LYS A 410 17.20 14.18 13.59
C LYS A 410 16.86 15.60 13.12
N THR A 411 15.80 15.78 12.33
CA THR A 411 15.45 17.08 11.71
C THR A 411 14.41 17.89 12.49
N GLN A 412 13.53 17.21 13.23
CA GLN A 412 12.48 17.80 14.08
C GLN A 412 12.37 16.96 15.37
N PRO A 413 13.42 16.94 16.21
CA PRO A 413 13.52 16.06 17.37
C PRO A 413 12.38 16.29 18.38
N TYR A 414 12.00 15.20 19.06
CA TYR A 414 10.97 15.15 20.08
C TYR A 414 11.41 14.25 21.24
N ASP A 415 10.76 14.39 22.40
CA ASP A 415 11.18 13.79 23.67
C ASP A 415 12.70 13.98 23.91
N VAL A 416 13.53 12.94 23.82
CA VAL A 416 14.99 12.99 24.10
C VAL A 416 15.85 12.48 22.92
N TYR A 417 15.34 12.47 21.69
CA TYR A 417 16.10 11.99 20.53
C TYR A 417 17.39 12.79 20.22
N ASP A 418 17.51 14.02 20.74
CA ASP A 418 18.74 14.85 20.67
C ASP A 418 19.92 14.30 21.50
N GLN A 419 19.66 13.53 22.56
CA GLN A 419 20.70 13.11 23.52
C GLN A 419 21.22 11.69 23.25
N VAL A 420 20.77 11.06 22.16
CA VAL A 420 21.13 9.69 21.76
C VAL A 420 21.85 9.64 20.42
N GLU A 421 22.99 8.96 20.41
CA GLU A 421 23.86 8.84 19.24
C GLU A 421 23.45 7.63 18.41
N PHE A 422 22.90 7.89 17.24
CA PHE A 422 22.52 6.89 16.24
C PHE A 422 22.68 7.50 14.85
N ASP A 423 22.92 6.65 13.87
CA ASP A 423 23.04 7.01 12.46
C ASP A 423 21.76 6.60 11.71
N VAL A 424 21.51 7.22 10.56
CA VAL A 424 20.31 6.96 9.74
C VAL A 424 20.77 6.30 8.44
N PRO A 425 20.26 5.10 8.07
CA PRO A 425 20.67 4.42 6.84
C PRO A 425 19.98 5.03 5.61
N ILE A 426 20.65 5.00 4.46
CA ILE A 426 20.19 5.58 3.19
C ILE A 426 20.46 4.59 2.04
N GLY A 427 19.45 4.33 1.22
CA GLY A 427 19.55 3.55 0.00
C GLY A 427 20.06 4.38 -1.18
N SER A 428 20.58 3.70 -2.20
CA SER A 428 21.23 4.35 -3.36
C SER A 428 20.38 4.30 -4.64
N ARG A 429 19.53 3.29 -4.79
CA ARG A 429 18.82 3.01 -6.05
C ARG A 429 17.31 3.26 -6.01
N GLY A 430 16.71 3.22 -4.81
CA GLY A 430 15.26 3.24 -4.64
C GLY A 430 14.61 1.86 -4.59
N ASP A 431 15.36 0.77 -4.79
CA ASP A 431 14.88 -0.62 -4.93
C ASP A 431 14.17 -1.17 -3.68
N CYS A 432 13.40 -2.26 -3.86
CA CYS A 432 12.91 -3.10 -2.76
C CYS A 432 14.04 -3.67 -1.87
N TYR A 433 15.22 -3.97 -2.43
CA TYR A 433 16.38 -4.47 -1.68
C TYR A 433 16.99 -3.42 -0.75
N ASP A 434 17.20 -2.18 -1.24
CA ASP A 434 17.73 -1.06 -0.44
C ASP A 434 16.82 -0.77 0.77
N ARG A 435 15.50 -0.81 0.59
CA ARG A 435 14.51 -0.65 1.67
C ARG A 435 14.56 -1.78 2.70
N TYR A 436 14.94 -3.00 2.28
CA TYR A 436 15.15 -4.12 3.18
C TYR A 436 16.43 -3.91 4.02
N LEU A 437 17.54 -3.51 3.40
CA LEU A 437 18.78 -3.19 4.12
C LEU A 437 18.58 -2.06 5.13
N CYS A 438 17.90 -0.97 4.74
CA CYS A 438 17.56 0.13 5.65
C CYS A 438 16.79 -0.35 6.90
N ARG A 439 15.93 -1.38 6.80
CA ARG A 439 15.22 -1.95 7.96
C ARG A 439 16.14 -2.77 8.87
N VAL A 440 17.10 -3.52 8.31
CA VAL A 440 18.08 -4.28 9.09
C VAL A 440 19.03 -3.34 9.83
N GLU A 441 19.47 -2.27 9.17
CA GLU A 441 20.31 -1.23 9.78
C GLU A 441 19.53 -0.39 10.80
N GLU A 442 18.25 -0.05 10.56
CA GLU A 442 17.39 0.59 11.57
C GLU A 442 17.19 -0.30 12.80
N MET A 443 17.09 -1.63 12.67
CA MET A 443 17.08 -2.53 13.85
C MET A 443 18.39 -2.44 14.64
N ARG A 444 19.56 -2.47 13.99
CA ARG A 444 20.86 -2.29 14.67
C ARG A 444 20.95 -0.94 15.39
N GLN A 445 20.47 0.13 14.77
CA GLN A 445 20.47 1.47 15.37
C GLN A 445 19.47 1.60 16.54
N SER A 446 18.30 0.94 16.48
CA SER A 446 17.40 0.84 17.65
C SER A 446 18.07 0.17 18.85
N LEU A 447 18.84 -0.91 18.65
CA LEU A 447 19.58 -1.56 19.75
C LEU A 447 20.61 -0.60 20.37
N ARG A 448 21.33 0.17 19.54
CA ARG A 448 22.27 1.21 19.99
C ARG A 448 21.59 2.34 20.78
N ILE A 449 20.36 2.73 20.42
CA ILE A 449 19.57 3.70 21.19
C ILE A 449 19.10 3.07 22.51
N ILE A 450 18.57 1.84 22.51
CA ILE A 450 18.09 1.13 23.71
C ILE A 450 19.22 1.00 24.75
N LEU A 451 20.43 0.58 24.34
CA LEU A 451 21.60 0.53 25.24
C LEU A 451 21.95 1.90 25.84
N GLN A 452 21.84 2.99 25.07
CA GLN A 452 22.06 4.33 25.58
C GLN A 452 20.95 4.79 26.53
N CYS A 453 19.68 4.48 26.25
CA CYS A 453 18.58 4.80 27.14
C CYS A 453 18.70 4.09 28.48
N LEU A 454 19.10 2.81 28.51
CA LEU A 454 19.37 2.06 29.75
C LEU A 454 20.52 2.70 30.54
N ASN A 455 21.62 3.06 29.89
CA ASN A 455 22.80 3.66 30.54
C ASN A 455 22.62 5.13 30.97
N LYS A 456 21.72 5.89 30.33
CA LYS A 456 21.46 7.32 30.59
C LYS A 456 20.17 7.56 31.39
N MET A 457 19.52 6.50 31.89
CA MET A 457 18.19 6.53 32.51
C MET A 457 18.16 7.38 33.81
N PRO A 458 17.41 8.50 33.87
CA PRO A 458 17.34 9.30 35.08
C PRO A 458 16.27 8.80 36.07
N GLU A 459 16.51 9.05 37.34
CA GLU A 459 15.48 9.03 38.38
C GLU A 459 14.55 10.26 38.26
N GLY A 460 13.31 10.16 38.78
CA GLY A 460 12.35 11.26 38.78
C GLY A 460 10.89 10.83 38.59
N GLU A 461 9.99 11.81 38.44
CA GLU A 461 8.56 11.59 38.19
C GLU A 461 8.29 11.05 36.77
N ILE A 462 7.22 10.24 36.66
CA ILE A 462 6.79 9.59 35.41
C ILE A 462 5.63 10.37 34.75
N LYS A 463 5.10 11.38 35.44
CA LYS A 463 3.99 12.24 35.03
C LYS A 463 4.31 13.69 35.29
N VAL A 464 3.63 14.57 34.58
CA VAL A 464 3.53 15.99 34.91
C VAL A 464 2.86 16.18 36.27
N ASP A 465 3.40 17.11 37.06
CA ASP A 465 2.97 17.39 38.44
C ASP A 465 1.60 18.10 38.52
N ASP A 466 1.04 18.57 37.40
CA ASP A 466 -0.32 19.16 37.36
C ASP A 466 -1.42 18.08 37.40
N ALA A 467 -1.93 17.85 38.61
CA ALA A 467 -3.05 16.97 38.92
C ALA A 467 -4.38 17.35 38.21
N LYS A 468 -4.47 18.49 37.50
CA LYS A 468 -5.61 18.80 36.63
C LYS A 468 -5.62 17.99 35.34
N ILE A 469 -4.49 17.37 34.97
CA ILE A 469 -4.27 16.71 33.67
C ILE A 469 -3.77 15.28 33.88
N SER A 470 -2.77 15.11 34.75
CA SER A 470 -2.32 13.78 35.18
C SER A 470 -3.17 13.29 36.37
N PRO A 471 -3.59 12.01 36.43
CA PRO A 471 -4.29 11.50 37.60
C PRO A 471 -3.31 11.25 38.76
N PRO A 472 -3.58 11.77 39.98
CA PRO A 472 -2.69 11.69 41.14
C PRO A 472 -2.47 10.25 41.64
N LYS A 473 -1.45 10.03 42.48
CA LYS A 473 -1.07 8.68 42.93
C LYS A 473 -2.15 8.12 43.86
N ARG A 474 -2.37 6.79 43.83
CA ARG A 474 -3.51 6.16 44.55
C ARG A 474 -3.41 6.21 46.09
N ALA A 475 -2.27 6.63 46.64
CA ALA A 475 -2.12 6.96 48.05
C ALA A 475 -2.64 8.37 48.35
N GLU A 476 -2.16 9.39 47.61
CA GLU A 476 -2.57 10.80 47.72
C GLU A 476 -4.08 10.98 47.51
N MET A 477 -4.66 10.28 46.55
CA MET A 477 -6.10 10.29 46.27
C MET A 477 -6.97 9.73 47.42
N LYS A 478 -6.40 8.90 48.31
CA LYS A 478 -7.11 8.38 49.49
C LYS A 478 -6.94 9.26 50.74
N THR A 479 -5.97 10.16 50.76
CA THR A 479 -5.62 10.97 51.94
C THR A 479 -5.94 12.45 51.78
N SER A 480 -5.82 12.99 50.56
CA SER A 480 -6.04 14.41 50.25
C SER A 480 -7.33 14.62 49.45
N MET A 481 -8.16 15.55 49.92
CA MET A 481 -9.45 15.87 49.31
C MET A 481 -9.30 16.43 47.89
N GLU A 482 -8.28 17.25 47.66
CA GLU A 482 -7.99 17.85 46.36
C GLU A 482 -7.69 16.78 45.30
N SER A 483 -6.81 15.82 45.61
CA SER A 483 -6.51 14.69 44.72
C SER A 483 -7.74 13.84 44.40
N LEU A 484 -8.67 13.69 45.34
CA LEU A 484 -9.94 13.00 45.12
C LEU A 484 -10.87 13.78 44.16
N ILE A 485 -10.96 15.10 44.32
CA ILE A 485 -11.71 15.99 43.40
C ILE A 485 -11.11 15.94 41.99
N HIS A 486 -9.78 16.05 41.87
CA HIS A 486 -9.06 15.97 40.60
C HIS A 486 -9.25 14.61 39.92
N HIS A 487 -9.08 13.52 40.65
CA HIS A 487 -9.35 12.16 40.15
C HIS A 487 -10.81 12.00 39.67
N PHE A 488 -11.80 12.49 40.44
CA PHE A 488 -13.21 12.40 40.07
C PHE A 488 -13.51 13.16 38.76
N LYS A 489 -13.05 14.41 38.63
CA LYS A 489 -13.26 15.21 37.40
C LYS A 489 -12.55 14.63 36.19
N LEU A 490 -11.29 14.20 36.33
CA LEU A 490 -10.49 13.65 35.23
C LEU A 490 -11.12 12.41 34.57
N TYR A 491 -11.77 11.54 35.35
CA TYR A 491 -12.41 10.33 34.81
C TYR A 491 -13.89 10.51 34.43
N THR A 492 -14.54 11.63 34.79
CA THR A 492 -15.95 11.91 34.44
C THR A 492 -16.09 12.95 33.32
N GLU A 493 -15.48 14.11 33.48
CA GLU A 493 -15.49 15.22 32.52
C GLU A 493 -14.31 15.12 31.54
N GLY A 494 -13.13 14.74 32.04
CA GLY A 494 -11.85 14.87 31.35
C GLY A 494 -11.24 16.27 31.52
N TYR A 495 -9.94 16.41 31.26
CA TYR A 495 -9.31 17.74 31.19
C TYR A 495 -9.80 18.50 29.94
N GLN A 496 -9.95 19.82 30.09
CA GLN A 496 -10.31 20.73 29.00
C GLN A 496 -9.03 21.12 28.25
N VAL A 497 -9.05 21.12 26.92
CA VAL A 497 -7.89 21.46 26.08
C VAL A 497 -8.13 22.83 25.44
N PRO A 498 -7.17 23.79 25.51
CA PRO A 498 -7.32 25.12 24.91
C PRO A 498 -7.76 25.07 23.44
N PRO A 499 -8.62 26.00 22.98
CA PRO A 499 -9.07 26.03 21.59
C PRO A 499 -7.91 26.32 20.64
N GLY A 500 -7.77 25.50 19.59
CA GLY A 500 -6.64 25.58 18.68
C GLY A 500 -6.60 24.46 17.65
N ALA A 501 -5.56 24.47 16.80
CA ALA A 501 -5.29 23.41 15.85
C ALA A 501 -3.79 23.12 15.81
N THR A 502 -3.42 21.84 15.90
CA THR A 502 -2.02 21.40 15.84
C THR A 502 -1.85 20.26 14.87
N TYR A 503 -0.83 20.37 14.03
CA TYR A 503 -0.19 19.22 13.41
C TYR A 503 1.06 18.83 14.23
N THR A 504 1.18 17.55 14.53
CA THR A 504 2.39 16.91 15.06
C THR A 504 2.63 15.61 14.32
N ALA A 505 3.87 15.38 13.92
CA ALA A 505 4.30 14.15 13.28
C ALA A 505 5.39 13.47 14.12
N VAL A 506 5.34 12.15 14.15
CA VAL A 506 6.32 11.26 14.77
C VAL A 506 6.88 10.34 13.70
N GLU A 507 8.15 10.01 13.81
CA GLU A 507 8.79 9.05 12.90
C GLU A 507 8.49 7.64 13.40
N ALA A 508 7.32 7.14 13.03
CA ALA A 508 6.93 5.76 13.27
C ALA A 508 7.76 4.82 12.37
N PRO A 509 7.88 3.52 12.67
CA PRO A 509 8.69 2.58 11.88
C PRO A 509 8.21 2.36 10.43
N LYS A 510 7.02 2.91 10.09
CA LYS A 510 6.44 2.94 8.75
C LYS A 510 6.63 4.27 8.03
N GLY A 511 7.26 5.26 8.66
CA GLY A 511 7.41 6.63 8.18
C GLY A 511 6.64 7.66 9.02
N GLU A 512 6.33 8.79 8.41
CA GLU A 512 5.70 9.92 9.09
C GLU A 512 4.26 9.58 9.48
N PHE A 513 4.04 9.35 10.78
CA PHE A 513 2.70 9.23 11.35
C PHE A 513 2.30 10.59 11.95
N GLY A 514 1.35 11.25 11.29
CA GLY A 514 0.90 12.59 11.65
C GLY A 514 -0.49 12.58 12.30
N VAL A 515 -0.66 13.38 13.34
CA VAL A 515 -1.98 13.67 13.91
C VAL A 515 -2.27 15.17 13.76
N TYR A 516 -3.40 15.48 13.14
CA TYR A 516 -3.98 16.81 13.10
C TYR A 516 -5.17 16.85 14.07
N LEU A 517 -4.99 17.55 15.19
CA LEU A 517 -6.03 17.78 16.18
C LEU A 517 -6.58 19.20 16.06
N VAL A 518 -7.90 19.33 16.20
CA VAL A 518 -8.60 20.60 16.40
C VAL A 518 -9.39 20.50 17.70
N SER A 519 -9.16 21.46 18.60
CA SER A 519 -9.84 21.62 19.88
C SER A 519 -10.73 22.87 19.86
N ASP A 520 -11.91 22.78 20.47
CA ASP A 520 -12.90 23.86 20.58
C ASP A 520 -12.91 24.53 21.97
N GLY A 521 -12.00 24.12 22.86
CA GLY A 521 -11.98 24.50 24.28
C GLY A 521 -12.60 23.45 25.21
N SER A 522 -13.25 22.41 24.69
CA SER A 522 -13.89 21.36 25.50
C SER A 522 -12.91 20.24 25.91
N SER A 523 -13.42 19.27 26.68
CA SER A 523 -12.70 18.03 27.03
C SER A 523 -12.73 16.96 25.94
N ARG A 524 -13.23 17.29 24.74
CA ARG A 524 -13.31 16.40 23.57
C ARG A 524 -12.58 17.04 22.37
N PRO A 525 -11.97 16.26 21.47
CA PRO A 525 -11.42 16.78 20.22
C PRO A 525 -12.56 17.08 19.25
N TYR A 526 -12.69 18.34 18.81
CA TYR A 526 -13.68 18.74 17.81
C TYR A 526 -13.47 18.03 16.48
N ARG A 527 -12.21 17.84 16.08
CA ARG A 527 -11.82 17.00 14.94
C ARG A 527 -10.45 16.37 15.18
N CYS A 528 -10.34 15.09 14.86
CA CYS A 528 -9.07 14.38 14.79
C CYS A 528 -8.91 13.80 13.38
N LYS A 529 -7.82 14.14 12.69
CA LYS A 529 -7.47 13.64 11.36
C LYS A 529 -6.09 12.99 11.41
N ILE A 530 -5.99 11.75 10.94
CA ILE A 530 -4.75 10.96 10.99
C ILE A 530 -4.10 10.89 9.58
N LYS A 531 -2.82 11.23 9.49
CA LYS A 531 -1.95 10.93 8.34
C LYS A 531 -1.23 9.60 8.61
N ALA A 532 -1.75 8.52 8.03
CA ALA A 532 -1.09 7.22 8.06
C ALA A 532 -0.10 7.11 6.88
N PRO A 533 1.20 6.80 7.10
CA PRO A 533 2.19 6.79 6.01
C PRO A 533 1.88 5.73 4.95
N GLY A 534 1.38 4.56 5.38
CA GLY A 534 0.97 3.48 4.48
C GLY A 534 -0.21 3.81 3.55
N PHE A 535 -0.97 4.90 3.79
CA PHE A 535 -2.00 5.37 2.85
C PHE A 535 -1.37 6.03 1.62
N ALA A 536 -0.36 6.90 1.83
CA ALA A 536 0.43 7.48 0.74
C ALA A 536 1.22 6.40 -0.02
N HIS A 537 1.83 5.44 0.69
CA HIS A 537 2.55 4.32 0.07
C HIS A 537 1.64 3.48 -0.84
N LEU A 538 0.39 3.21 -0.44
CA LEU A 538 -0.58 2.52 -1.31
C LEU A 538 -1.07 3.37 -2.49
N ALA A 539 -1.19 4.69 -2.34
CA ALA A 539 -1.55 5.57 -3.47
C ALA A 539 -0.49 5.54 -4.57
N GLY A 540 0.78 5.30 -4.23
CA GLY A 540 1.88 5.09 -5.18
C GLY A 540 2.00 3.66 -5.74
N LEU A 541 1.16 2.70 -5.32
CA LEU A 541 1.33 1.29 -5.70
C LEU A 541 1.15 1.05 -7.21
N ASP A 542 0.25 1.78 -7.88
CA ASP A 542 0.10 1.74 -9.34
C ASP A 542 1.41 2.12 -10.03
N ARG A 543 1.99 3.28 -9.67
CA ARG A 543 3.27 3.76 -10.22
C ARG A 543 4.45 2.83 -9.92
N MET A 544 4.46 2.17 -8.76
CA MET A 544 5.47 1.15 -8.42
C MET A 544 5.33 -0.18 -9.16
N SER A 545 4.12 -0.53 -9.63
CA SER A 545 3.84 -1.86 -10.22
C SER A 545 3.75 -1.85 -11.75
N GLN A 546 3.55 -0.70 -12.37
CA GLN A 546 3.57 -0.54 -13.83
C GLN A 546 4.86 -1.11 -14.45
N GLY A 547 4.69 -2.02 -15.41
CA GLY A 547 5.80 -2.68 -16.12
C GLY A 547 6.37 -3.94 -15.45
N HIS A 548 6.11 -4.15 -14.15
CA HIS A 548 6.55 -5.34 -13.42
C HIS A 548 5.63 -6.56 -13.64
N MET A 549 6.09 -7.74 -13.21
CA MET A 549 5.30 -8.98 -13.28
C MET A 549 4.33 -9.11 -12.09
N LEU A 550 3.27 -9.90 -12.25
CA LEU A 550 2.32 -10.20 -11.17
C LEU A 550 2.99 -10.67 -9.86
N ALA A 551 4.07 -11.45 -9.96
CA ALA A 551 4.83 -11.93 -8.81
C ALA A 551 5.62 -10.82 -8.09
N ASP A 552 5.96 -9.73 -8.77
CA ASP A 552 6.75 -8.63 -8.22
C ASP A 552 5.87 -7.65 -7.43
N VAL A 553 4.59 -7.55 -7.80
CA VAL A 553 3.57 -6.81 -7.04
C VAL A 553 3.52 -7.29 -5.58
N VAL A 554 3.72 -8.58 -5.33
CA VAL A 554 3.80 -9.15 -3.97
C VAL A 554 5.02 -8.62 -3.20
N ALA A 555 6.20 -8.53 -3.82
CA ALA A 555 7.39 -7.94 -3.19
C ALA A 555 7.21 -6.43 -2.94
N ILE A 556 6.56 -5.72 -3.87
CA ILE A 556 6.18 -4.31 -3.70
C ILE A 556 5.21 -4.14 -2.50
N ILE A 557 4.22 -5.03 -2.35
CA ILE A 557 3.25 -5.02 -1.25
C ILE A 557 3.92 -5.26 0.13
N GLY A 558 4.95 -6.11 0.22
CA GLY A 558 5.68 -6.35 1.47
C GLY A 558 6.80 -5.32 1.78
N THR A 559 7.36 -4.67 0.76
CA THR A 559 8.27 -3.54 0.98
C THR A 559 7.54 -2.24 1.29
N CYS A 560 6.32 -2.03 0.80
CA CYS A 560 5.37 -1.16 1.48
C CYS A 560 5.04 -1.78 2.85
N PRO A 561 5.12 -1.05 3.99
CA PRO A 561 4.91 -1.68 5.29
C PRO A 561 3.49 -2.27 5.42
N PRO A 562 3.35 -3.58 5.71
CA PRO A 562 2.03 -4.23 5.78
C PRO A 562 1.17 -3.58 6.86
N GLY A 563 0.00 -3.10 6.44
CA GLY A 563 -0.86 -2.23 7.24
C GLY A 563 -1.44 -1.03 6.48
N GLY A 564 -0.83 -0.61 5.36
CA GLY A 564 -1.42 0.44 4.50
C GLY A 564 -2.87 0.16 4.11
N ALA A 565 -3.20 -1.10 3.80
CA ALA A 565 -4.56 -1.56 3.47
C ALA A 565 -5.58 -1.40 4.61
N ARG A 566 -5.11 -1.19 5.85
CA ARG A 566 -5.91 -1.16 7.08
C ARG A 566 -6.15 0.25 7.62
N ALA A 567 -5.60 1.28 6.98
CA ALA A 567 -5.80 2.69 7.36
C ALA A 567 -6.67 3.56 6.40
N PRO A 568 -7.74 3.05 5.74
CA PRO A 568 -8.70 3.92 5.06
C PRO A 568 -9.57 4.64 6.10
N CYS A 569 -9.17 5.84 6.54
CA CYS A 569 -9.98 6.64 7.47
C CYS A 569 -10.90 7.65 6.76
N ASP A 570 -10.70 7.91 5.46
CA ASP A 570 -11.42 8.95 4.72
C ASP A 570 -12.44 8.42 3.69
N PRO A 571 -13.65 8.98 3.65
CA PRO A 571 -14.43 9.07 2.44
C PRO A 571 -13.92 10.24 1.58
N LEU A 572 -13.20 9.90 0.51
CA LEU A 572 -13.26 10.55 -0.81
C LEU A 572 -13.53 12.09 -0.83
N TRP A 573 -12.49 12.91 -0.76
CA TRP A 573 -12.50 14.22 -1.45
C TRP A 573 -11.84 14.05 -2.83
N VAL A 574 -12.67 14.03 -3.87
CA VAL A 574 -12.18 14.01 -5.26
C VAL A 574 -11.53 15.36 -5.57
N LEU A 575 -10.40 15.33 -6.26
CA LEU A 575 -9.74 16.51 -6.84
C LEU A 575 -10.77 17.38 -7.58
N GLY A 576 -10.83 18.66 -7.22
CA GLY A 576 -11.68 19.68 -7.86
C GLY A 576 -11.22 20.07 -9.27
N GLY A 577 -10.93 19.07 -10.11
CA GLY A 577 -10.50 19.24 -11.50
C GLY A 577 -11.64 19.76 -12.38
N SER A 578 -11.33 20.76 -13.18
CA SER A 578 -12.28 21.51 -14.00
C SER A 578 -13.11 20.67 -14.98
N GLY A 579 -14.42 20.61 -14.75
CA GLY A 579 -15.43 20.74 -15.81
C GLY A 579 -15.83 19.50 -16.61
N SER A 580 -16.88 18.79 -16.16
CA SER A 580 -17.89 18.25 -17.08
C SER A 580 -19.28 18.14 -16.42
N ARG A 581 -20.33 18.13 -17.24
CA ARG A 581 -21.75 18.31 -16.85
C ARG A 581 -22.27 17.22 -15.91
N ALA A 582 -22.69 17.59 -14.70
CA ALA A 582 -23.55 16.74 -13.86
C ALA A 582 -24.97 16.63 -14.43
N ARG A 583 -25.61 15.47 -14.25
CA ARG A 583 -27.07 15.26 -14.41
C ARG A 583 -27.67 14.85 -13.06
N PRO A 584 -28.84 15.37 -12.65
CA PRO A 584 -29.53 14.89 -11.46
C PRO A 584 -30.25 13.55 -11.71
N CYS A 585 -30.30 12.70 -10.69
CA CYS A 585 -31.15 11.51 -10.63
C CYS A 585 -32.39 11.77 -9.73
N PRO A 586 -33.52 11.05 -9.92
CA PRO A 586 -34.83 11.49 -9.46
C PRO A 586 -35.20 11.08 -8.02
N HIS A 587 -36.20 11.78 -7.47
CA HIS A 587 -36.85 11.48 -6.19
C HIS A 587 -37.85 10.31 -6.28
N LEU A 588 -38.06 9.62 -5.15
CA LEU A 588 -39.25 8.81 -4.83
C LEU A 588 -39.70 9.13 -3.36
N PRO A 589 -40.96 8.85 -2.96
CA PRO A 589 -41.73 9.86 -2.22
C PRO A 589 -42.23 9.47 -0.82
N SER A 590 -42.82 10.44 -0.12
CA SER A 590 -43.46 10.35 1.20
C SER A 590 -44.90 9.78 1.16
N PRO A 591 -45.39 9.17 2.27
CA PRO A 591 -46.75 8.63 2.38
C PRO A 591 -47.85 9.71 2.61
N LEU A 592 -49.11 9.27 2.49
CA LEU A 592 -50.32 10.11 2.40
C LEU A 592 -51.05 10.38 3.73
N SER A 593 -51.79 11.49 3.77
CA SER A 593 -52.79 11.83 4.80
C SER A 593 -54.21 11.40 4.43
N ARG A 594 -55.10 11.13 5.41
CA ARG A 594 -56.56 11.08 5.20
C ARG A 594 -57.42 11.65 6.35
N HIS A 595 -58.19 12.68 6.00
CA HIS A 595 -59.57 13.04 6.40
C HIS A 595 -60.02 13.41 7.85
N ALA A 596 -60.62 14.61 7.89
CA ALA A 596 -61.91 14.98 8.50
C ALA A 596 -62.01 15.43 9.98
N GLY A 597 -62.74 16.54 10.22
CA GLY A 597 -63.09 17.06 11.56
C GLY A 597 -63.50 18.55 11.60
N HIS A 598 -64.79 18.85 11.50
CA HIS A 598 -65.41 20.19 11.45
C HIS A 598 -65.23 21.15 12.66
N ARG A 599 -65.47 22.47 12.41
CA ARG A 599 -65.91 23.56 13.34
C ARG A 599 -64.85 24.18 14.30
N VAL A 600 -65.00 25.41 14.86
CA VAL A 600 -65.51 26.73 14.39
C VAL A 600 -65.33 27.77 15.54
N ARG A 601 -65.10 29.08 15.23
CA ARG A 601 -64.80 30.22 16.16
C ARG A 601 -63.42 30.14 16.87
N GLY A 602 -62.76 31.25 17.23
CA GLY A 602 -62.97 32.65 16.80
C GLY A 602 -62.36 33.73 17.72
N GLY A 603 -61.47 34.58 17.19
CA GLY A 603 -61.05 35.87 17.76
C GLY A 603 -59.87 35.88 18.77
N GLY A 604 -59.05 36.94 18.78
CA GLY A 604 -58.19 37.31 19.93
C GLY A 604 -56.68 37.50 19.69
N SER A 605 -56.25 38.77 19.60
CA SER A 605 -54.94 39.33 20.02
C SER A 605 -53.59 38.61 19.71
N VAL A 606 -52.91 39.14 18.69
CA VAL A 606 -51.49 39.58 18.66
C VAL A 606 -50.57 39.20 19.84
N ARG A 607 -49.48 38.42 19.58
CA ARG A 607 -48.06 38.83 19.76
C ARG A 607 -47.06 37.72 19.36
N GLY A 608 -46.01 38.10 18.62
CA GLY A 608 -44.66 37.50 18.67
C GLY A 608 -44.47 36.04 18.24
N SER A 609 -44.36 35.78 16.93
CA SER A 609 -43.70 34.58 16.40
C SER A 609 -42.36 34.95 15.74
N ALA A 610 -41.29 34.22 16.07
CA ALA A 610 -39.95 34.40 15.51
C ALA A 610 -39.30 33.03 15.25
N PRO A 611 -39.28 32.52 14.01
CA PRO A 611 -38.61 31.28 13.64
C PRO A 611 -37.12 31.50 13.32
N CYS A 612 -36.32 30.44 13.45
CA CYS A 612 -34.88 30.47 13.15
C CYS A 612 -34.60 30.66 11.64
N PRO A 613 -33.67 31.55 11.25
CA PRO A 613 -33.15 31.63 9.89
C PRO A 613 -31.80 30.90 9.76
N CYS A 614 -31.81 29.71 9.16
CA CYS A 614 -30.62 29.17 8.50
C CYS A 614 -30.59 29.63 7.03
N CYS A 615 -29.39 29.70 6.43
CA CYS A 615 -29.14 29.91 5.00
C CYS A 615 -29.48 31.31 4.40
N VAL A 616 -28.58 32.28 4.57
CA VAL A 616 -28.41 33.42 3.63
C VAL A 616 -26.92 33.72 3.45
N CYS A 617 -26.55 34.37 2.33
CA CYS A 617 -25.24 34.98 2.04
C CYS A 617 -24.03 34.03 1.86
N CYS A 618 -23.95 33.39 0.70
CA CYS A 618 -22.67 33.04 0.08
C CYS A 618 -22.35 34.04 -1.06
N SER A 619 -21.90 35.25 -0.71
CA SER A 619 -21.54 36.28 -1.69
C SER A 619 -20.71 37.42 -1.12
N LEU A 620 -19.39 37.40 -1.35
CA LEU A 620 -18.51 38.58 -1.43
C LEU A 620 -17.16 38.20 -2.07
N ARG A 621 -16.61 39.05 -2.95
CA ARG A 621 -15.25 38.90 -3.50
C ARG A 621 -14.25 39.64 -2.60
N PRO A 622 -13.00 39.16 -2.43
CA PRO A 622 -11.97 39.93 -1.76
C PRO A 622 -11.52 41.13 -2.61
N PRO A 623 -11.44 42.36 -2.06
CA PRO A 623 -10.78 43.48 -2.72
C PRO A 623 -9.26 43.42 -2.50
N PRO A 624 -8.43 43.85 -3.47
CA PRO A 624 -6.98 43.80 -3.34
C PRO A 624 -6.42 45.01 -2.58
N ARG A 625 -5.42 44.78 -1.73
CA ARG A 625 -4.44 45.79 -1.28
C ARG A 625 -3.06 45.14 -1.18
N ALA A 626 -2.03 45.92 -1.48
CA ALA A 626 -0.62 45.51 -1.50
C ALA A 626 0.25 46.59 -0.81
N VAL A 627 1.57 46.38 -0.81
CA VAL A 627 2.65 47.36 -0.51
C VAL A 627 2.89 47.63 0.99
N PRO A 628 4.17 47.62 1.49
CA PRO A 628 5.37 46.91 1.03
C PRO A 628 6.15 46.18 2.15
N SER A 629 7.30 45.57 1.83
CA SER A 629 8.42 45.37 2.77
C SER A 629 9.33 46.60 2.81
N PRO A 630 10.03 46.85 3.92
CA PRO A 630 11.51 46.78 3.90
C PRO A 630 12.10 46.21 5.23
N ILE A 631 13.38 45.80 5.33
CA ILE A 631 14.48 45.70 4.35
C ILE A 631 14.83 44.22 4.17
#